data_AF-A0A817RU02-F1
#
_entry.id   AF-A0A817RU02-F1
#
_cell.length_a   1.000
_cell.length_b   1.000
_cell.length_c   1.000
_cell.angle_alpha   90.00
_cell.angle_beta   90.00
_cell.angle_gamma   90.00
#
_symmetry.space_group_name_H-M   'P 1'
#
loop_
_entity.id
_entity.type
_entity.pdbx_description
1 polymer ?
#
loop_
_entity_poly.entity_id
_entity_poly.type
_entity_poly.pdbx_seq_one_letter_code
_entity_poly.pdbx_strand_id
1 'polypeptide(L)'
;MFNSSTTNDNIKSCGFFTHPYQAYLFARNALQILISYTSSSTNIIKKKKSKHLQRLPLILIAPYSLTNTGQELVEIVVGVPSLNSIMMNSFSTLFETADRRCGNVAKFVFFDHSVLLLQEQHQQKFIDALMFVLAK
;
A
#
# COMPACT_ATOMS: atom_id res chain seq x y z
N MET A 1 -35.41 -8.40 17.90
CA MET A 1 -35.80 -7.88 16.57
C MET A 1 -34.80 -6.81 16.19
N PHE A 2 -33.91 -7.08 15.23
CA PHE A 2 -33.09 -6.05 14.59
C PHE A 2 -33.11 -6.33 13.08
N ASN A 3 -33.80 -5.47 12.35
CA ASN A 3 -33.73 -5.37 10.90
C ASN A 3 -33.04 -4.04 10.57
N SER A 4 -31.97 -4.10 9.78
CA SER A 4 -31.59 -3.09 8.78
C SER A 4 -30.36 -3.64 8.03
N SER A 5 -30.57 -4.24 6.87
CA SER A 5 -30.46 -3.60 5.54
C SER A 5 -29.05 -3.72 4.96
N THR A 6 -28.91 -4.70 4.07
CA THR A 6 -27.84 -4.90 3.10
C THR A 6 -27.73 -3.72 2.13
N THR A 7 -26.57 -3.08 2.03
CA THR A 7 -26.04 -2.52 0.77
C THR A 7 -24.51 -2.37 0.83
N ASN A 8 -23.89 -2.88 -0.23
CA ASN A 8 -22.68 -2.42 -0.93
C ASN A 8 -21.29 -2.38 -0.26
N ASP A 9 -20.38 -3.07 -0.97
CA ASP A 9 -18.94 -2.91 -1.05
C ASP A 9 -18.16 -3.02 0.26
N ASN A 10 -17.83 -4.28 0.58
CA ASN A 10 -16.76 -4.65 1.51
C ASN A 10 -15.39 -4.17 1.00
N ILE A 11 -15.14 -2.86 0.96
CA ILE A 11 -13.79 -2.35 1.19
C ILE A 11 -13.57 -2.53 2.69
N LYS A 12 -13.13 -3.72 3.08
CA LYS A 12 -12.65 -3.97 4.44
C LYS A 12 -11.52 -2.98 4.67
N SER A 13 -11.76 -2.00 5.54
CA SER A 13 -10.72 -1.17 6.15
C SER A 13 -9.54 -2.08 6.51
N CYS A 14 -8.44 -1.91 5.78
CA CYS A 14 -7.19 -2.57 6.11
C CYS A 14 -6.79 -2.05 7.48
N GLY A 15 -6.55 -2.97 8.42
CA GLY A 15 -6.54 -2.70 9.85
C GLY A 15 -5.74 -1.46 10.28
N PHE A 16 -6.12 -0.93 11.44
CA PHE A 16 -5.44 0.20 12.05
C PHE A 16 -4.04 -0.21 12.51
N PHE A 17 -3.01 0.50 12.04
CA PHE A 17 -1.64 0.24 12.44
C PHE A 17 -1.17 1.28 13.46
N THR A 18 -0.51 0.80 14.52
CA THR A 18 0.15 1.67 15.50
C THR A 18 1.66 1.72 15.29
N HIS A 19 2.22 0.77 14.52
CA HIS A 19 3.65 0.70 14.24
C HIS A 19 3.95 0.46 12.74
N PRO A 20 4.92 1.17 12.14
CA PRO A 20 5.26 1.07 10.71
C PRO A 20 5.70 -0.33 10.28
N TYR A 21 6.48 -1.01 11.12
CA TYR A 21 6.95 -2.36 10.85
C TYR A 21 5.78 -3.36 10.73
N GLN A 22 4.69 -3.16 11.47
CA GLN A 22 3.48 -3.99 11.36
C GLN A 22 2.80 -3.78 10.00
N ALA A 23 2.67 -2.53 9.57
CA ALA A 23 2.12 -2.19 8.25
C ALA A 23 2.98 -2.78 7.12
N TYR A 24 4.31 -2.71 7.25
CA TYR A 24 5.25 -3.31 6.30
C TYR A 24 5.11 -4.83 6.23
N LEU A 25 5.14 -5.53 7.37
CA LEU A 25 4.95 -6.97 7.41
C LEU A 25 3.58 -7.38 6.86
N PHE A 26 2.53 -6.61 7.18
CA PHE A 26 1.20 -6.86 6.65
C PHE A 26 1.16 -6.73 5.13
N ALA A 27 1.71 -5.64 4.57
CA ALA A 27 1.79 -5.43 3.12
C ALA A 27 2.58 -6.54 2.42
N ARG A 28 3.71 -6.96 2.99
CA ARG A 28 4.52 -8.06 2.48
C ARG A 28 3.76 -9.39 2.51
N ASN A 29 3.09 -9.69 3.62
CA ASN A 29 2.29 -10.91 3.77
C ASN A 29 1.09 -10.92 2.81
N ALA A 30 0.42 -9.78 2.64
CA ALA A 30 -0.68 -9.61 1.70
C ALA A 30 -0.23 -9.88 0.26
N LEU A 31 0.94 -9.38 -0.14
CA LEU A 31 1.53 -9.68 -1.45
C LEU A 31 1.78 -11.19 -1.64
N GLN A 32 2.32 -11.86 -0.62
CA GLN A 32 2.58 -13.30 -0.66
C GLN A 32 1.28 -14.13 -0.75
N ILE A 33 0.24 -13.74 -0.02
CA ILE A 33 -1.09 -14.37 -0.08
C ILE A 33 -1.71 -14.18 -1.46
N LEU A 34 -1.67 -12.95 -2.02
CA LEU A 34 -2.21 -12.67 -3.35
C LEU A 34 -1.55 -13.53 -4.43
N ILE A 35 -0.22 -13.69 -4.35
CA ILE A 35 0.55 -14.53 -5.26
C ILE A 35 0.20 -16.00 -5.08
N SER A 36 0.05 -16.46 -3.83
CA SER A 36 -0.33 -17.84 -3.53
C SER A 36 -1.74 -18.18 -4.03
N TYR A 37 -2.71 -17.30 -3.77
CA TYR A 37 -4.10 -17.45 -4.21
C TYR A 37 -4.22 -17.46 -5.73
N THR A 38 -3.53 -16.55 -6.41
CA THR A 38 -3.52 -16.49 -7.88
C THR A 38 -2.78 -17.66 -8.52
N SER A 39 -1.90 -18.33 -7.77
CA SER A 39 -1.22 -19.56 -8.20
C SER A 39 -2.05 -20.82 -7.94
N SER A 40 -2.81 -20.88 -6.83
CA SER A 40 -3.63 -22.03 -6.44
C SER A 40 -5.00 -22.07 -7.12
N SER A 41 -5.57 -20.91 -7.48
CA SER A 41 -6.86 -20.81 -8.18
C SER A 41 -6.82 -21.30 -9.64
N THR A 42 -5.67 -21.72 -10.15
CA THR A 42 -5.50 -22.11 -11.56
C THR A 42 -4.88 -23.50 -11.74
N ASN A 43 -5.64 -24.55 -11.43
CA ASN A 43 -5.49 -25.82 -12.16
C ASN A 43 -6.13 -25.76 -13.57
N ILE A 44 -6.84 -24.68 -13.93
CA ILE A 44 -7.56 -24.59 -15.23
C ILE A 44 -7.18 -23.36 -16.09
N ILE A 45 -6.66 -22.25 -15.53
CA ILE A 45 -6.31 -21.06 -16.35
C ILE A 45 -4.84 -20.66 -16.15
N LYS A 46 -3.97 -21.35 -16.89
CA LYS A 46 -2.72 -20.85 -17.49
C LYS A 46 -1.72 -20.14 -16.53
N LYS A 47 -0.63 -20.87 -16.25
CA LYS A 47 0.70 -20.47 -15.72
C LYS A 47 1.31 -19.11 -16.15
N LYS A 48 0.67 -18.33 -17.03
CA LYS A 48 1.13 -17.00 -17.49
C LYS A 48 0.79 -15.85 -16.53
N LYS A 49 -0.34 -15.89 -15.81
CA LYS A 49 -0.76 -14.76 -14.94
C LYS A 49 0.02 -14.67 -13.62
N SER A 50 0.33 -15.80 -12.98
CA SER A 50 1.03 -15.80 -11.68
C SER A 50 2.46 -15.24 -11.77
N LYS A 51 3.19 -15.54 -12.86
CA LYS A 51 4.53 -14.97 -13.11
C LYS A 51 4.52 -13.45 -13.29
N HIS A 52 3.41 -12.89 -13.80
CA HIS A 52 3.28 -11.45 -13.98
C HIS A 52 3.03 -10.75 -12.64
N LEU A 53 2.15 -11.30 -11.79
CA LEU A 53 1.88 -10.76 -10.46
C LEU A 53 3.10 -10.82 -9.53
N GLN A 54 3.93 -11.85 -9.64
CA GLN A 54 5.22 -11.93 -8.93
C GLN A 54 6.22 -10.83 -9.32
N ARG A 55 5.97 -10.12 -10.43
CA ARG A 55 6.82 -9.02 -10.94
C ARG A 55 6.25 -7.65 -10.63
N LEU A 56 5.01 -7.55 -10.16
CA LEU A 56 4.41 -6.26 -9.82
C LEU A 56 4.76 -5.88 -8.37
N PRO A 57 5.10 -4.60 -8.14
CA PRO A 57 5.22 -4.07 -6.79
C PRO A 57 3.82 -3.85 -6.17
N LEU A 58 3.77 -3.68 -4.84
CA LEU A 58 2.54 -3.40 -4.10
C LEU A 58 2.68 -2.09 -3.31
N ILE A 59 1.61 -1.31 -3.30
CA ILE A 59 1.48 -0.16 -2.39
C ILE A 59 0.34 -0.49 -1.42
N LEU A 60 0.60 -0.35 -0.13
CA LEU A 60 -0.41 -0.46 0.91
C LEU A 60 -0.63 0.91 1.55
N ILE A 61 -1.89 1.30 1.69
CA ILE A 61 -2.30 2.49 2.42
C ILE A 61 -3.23 2.03 3.54
N ALA A 62 -3.02 2.53 4.74
CA ALA A 62 -3.86 2.20 5.87
C ALA A 62 -3.89 3.32 6.92
N PRO A 63 -4.97 3.42 7.70
CA PRO A 63 -5.04 4.34 8.82
C PRO A 63 -3.90 4.09 9.83
N TYR A 64 -3.25 5.17 10.24
CA TYR A 64 -2.13 5.16 11.17
C TYR A 64 -2.39 6.16 12.29
N SER A 65 -2.16 5.74 13.53
CA SER A 65 -2.28 6.64 14.68
C SER A 65 -1.00 6.74 15.46
N LEU A 66 -0.55 7.99 15.58
CA LEU A 66 0.54 8.40 16.46
C LEU A 66 0.05 8.72 17.88
N THR A 67 -1.25 8.96 18.06
CA THR A 67 -1.84 9.42 19.33
C THR A 67 -3.21 8.79 19.57
N ASN A 68 -3.47 8.32 20.78
CA ASN A 68 -4.75 7.72 21.19
C ASN A 68 -6.00 8.63 21.01
N THR A 69 -5.81 9.89 20.62
CA THR A 69 -6.88 10.88 20.42
C THR A 69 -7.56 10.80 19.05
N GLY A 70 -6.93 10.18 18.03
CA GLY A 70 -7.54 9.94 16.71
C GLY A 70 -7.99 11.19 15.94
N GLN A 71 -7.54 12.39 16.33
CA GLN A 71 -8.01 13.65 15.76
C GLN A 71 -7.36 14.01 14.42
N GLU A 72 -6.14 13.52 14.15
CA GLU A 72 -5.51 13.65 12.84
C GLU A 72 -5.62 12.33 12.08
N LEU A 73 -6.33 12.35 10.93
CA LEU A 73 -6.44 11.23 10.02
C LEU A 73 -5.15 11.12 9.19
N VAL A 74 -4.18 10.44 9.79
CA VAL A 74 -2.91 10.11 9.17
C VAL A 74 -3.00 8.69 8.62
N GLU A 75 -2.46 8.50 7.42
CA GLU A 75 -2.31 7.22 6.78
C GLU A 75 -0.83 6.86 6.70
N ILE A 76 -0.53 5.57 6.87
CA ILE A 76 0.77 5.02 6.54
C ILE A 76 0.71 4.46 5.12
N VAL A 77 1.67 4.86 4.29
CA VAL A 77 1.85 4.36 2.93
C VAL A 77 3.13 3.53 2.90
N VAL A 78 3.03 2.30 2.42
CA VAL A 78 4.13 1.34 2.33
C VAL A 78 4.28 0.85 0.89
N GLY A 79 5.46 1.05 0.32
CA GLY A 79 5.87 0.48 -0.97
C GLY A 79 6.65 -0.82 -0.78
N VAL A 80 6.08 -1.94 -1.24
CA VAL A 80 6.69 -3.28 -1.18
C VAL A 80 7.17 -3.67 -2.59
N PRO A 81 8.48 -3.93 -2.79
CA PRO A 81 8.99 -4.32 -4.09
C PRO A 81 8.43 -5.69 -4.52
N SER A 82 8.51 -5.98 -5.82
CA SER A 82 8.09 -7.29 -6.31
C SER A 82 8.94 -8.42 -5.71
N LEU A 83 8.36 -9.61 -5.53
CA LEU A 83 9.04 -10.74 -4.89
C LEU A 83 10.29 -11.22 -5.65
N ASN A 84 10.40 -10.92 -6.95
CA ASN A 84 11.57 -11.26 -7.77
C ASN A 84 12.66 -10.16 -7.77
N SER A 85 12.38 -8.99 -7.17
CA SER A 85 13.26 -7.82 -7.16
C SER A 85 13.61 -7.37 -5.74
N ILE A 86 13.84 -8.33 -4.84
CA ILE A 86 14.09 -8.07 -3.42
C ILE A 86 15.34 -7.20 -3.19
N MET A 87 16.31 -7.22 -4.12
CA MET A 87 17.58 -6.50 -3.95
C MET A 87 17.52 -4.98 -4.14
N MET A 88 16.45 -4.41 -4.70
CA MET A 88 16.36 -2.97 -4.99
C MET A 88 14.92 -2.47 -4.77
N ASN A 89 14.62 -1.94 -3.57
CA ASN A 89 13.34 -1.26 -3.36
C ASN A 89 13.40 0.15 -3.95
N SER A 90 12.80 0.33 -5.13
CA SER A 90 12.77 1.64 -5.82
C SER A 90 11.76 2.61 -5.21
N PHE A 91 10.88 2.15 -4.31
CA PHE A 91 9.81 3.00 -3.76
C PHE A 91 10.33 4.20 -2.99
N SER A 92 11.49 4.11 -2.35
CA SER A 92 12.15 5.26 -1.71
C SER A 92 12.29 6.43 -2.69
N THR A 93 12.85 6.18 -3.88
CA THR A 93 13.05 7.23 -4.90
C THR A 93 11.74 7.64 -5.56
N LEU A 94 10.85 6.67 -5.83
CA LEU A 94 9.56 6.93 -6.46
C LEU A 94 8.66 7.81 -5.58
N PHE A 95 8.63 7.52 -4.27
CA PHE A 95 7.85 8.29 -3.30
C PHE A 95 8.40 9.68 -3.12
N GLU A 96 9.72 9.86 -2.99
CA GLU A 96 10.33 11.20 -2.96
C GLU A 96 10.02 12.01 -4.23
N THR A 97 10.06 11.36 -5.39
CA THR A 97 9.77 12.03 -6.66
C THR A 97 8.30 12.42 -6.77
N ALA A 98 7.39 11.55 -6.32
CA ALA A 98 5.96 11.87 -6.25
C ALA A 98 5.69 13.02 -5.29
N ASP A 99 6.31 12.98 -4.10
CA ASP A 99 6.17 13.98 -3.04
C ASP A 99 6.58 15.39 -3.50
N ARG A 100 7.74 15.49 -4.17
CA ARG A 100 8.22 16.75 -4.77
C ARG A 100 7.20 17.36 -5.75
N ARG A 101 6.38 16.54 -6.40
CA ARG A 101 5.38 17.00 -7.38
C ARG A 101 4.06 17.41 -6.76
N CYS A 102 3.70 16.83 -5.62
CA CYS A 102 2.50 17.21 -4.89
C CYS A 102 2.75 18.24 -3.78
N GLY A 103 3.98 18.74 -3.63
CA GLY A 103 4.32 19.89 -2.78
C GLY A 103 4.83 19.50 -1.40
N ASN A 104 5.54 18.36 -1.28
CA ASN A 104 6.14 17.86 -0.05
C ASN A 104 5.09 17.63 1.07
N VAL A 105 4.04 16.89 0.75
CA VAL A 105 2.91 16.60 1.65
C VAL A 105 3.13 15.33 2.47
N ALA A 106 4.07 14.48 2.06
CA ALA A 106 4.44 13.26 2.77
C ALA A 106 5.49 13.54 3.85
N LYS A 107 5.44 12.76 4.94
CA LYS A 107 6.46 12.76 5.99
C LYS A 107 7.25 11.45 5.96
N PHE A 108 8.52 11.54 5.61
CA PHE A 108 9.48 10.43 5.65
C PHE A 108 10.14 10.36 7.03
N VAL A 109 9.41 9.81 8.00
CA VAL A 109 9.88 9.72 9.41
C VAL A 109 10.69 8.46 9.71
N PHE A 110 10.85 7.59 8.71
CA PHE A 110 11.55 6.32 8.83
C PHE A 110 12.85 6.33 8.03
N PHE A 111 13.83 5.56 8.47
CA PHE A 111 15.08 5.36 7.71
C PHE A 111 14.83 4.75 6.33
N ASP A 112 13.78 3.94 6.21
CA ASP A 112 13.31 3.40 4.94
C ASP A 112 12.26 4.31 4.32
N HIS A 113 12.65 5.08 3.30
CA HIS A 113 11.76 6.00 2.60
C HIS A 113 10.72 5.31 1.71
N SER A 114 10.71 3.97 1.63
CA SER A 114 9.57 3.23 1.08
C SER A 114 8.38 3.17 2.04
N VAL A 115 8.52 3.75 3.23
CA VAL A 115 7.45 3.97 4.21
C VAL A 115 7.33 5.46 4.48
N LEU A 116 6.12 6.00 4.36
CA LEU A 116 5.83 7.40 4.65
C LEU A 116 4.50 7.55 5.37
N LEU A 117 4.34 8.71 6.00
CA LEU A 117 3.06 9.15 6.56
C LEU A 117 2.46 10.23 5.67
N LEU A 118 1.15 10.15 5.47
CA LEU A 118 0.40 11.08 4.63
C LEU A 118 -0.89 11.47 5.34
N GLN A 119 -1.29 12.73 5.25
CA GLN A 119 -2.63 13.11 5.69
C GLN A 119 -3.65 12.64 4.65
N GLU A 120 -4.80 12.11 5.10
CA GLU A 120 -5.85 11.58 4.21
C GLU A 120 -6.24 12.58 3.11
N GLN A 121 -6.36 13.87 3.44
CA GLN A 121 -6.67 14.95 2.49
C GLN A 121 -5.67 15.10 1.33
N HIS A 122 -4.47 14.56 1.46
CA HIS A 122 -3.41 14.60 0.45
C HIS A 122 -3.23 13.27 -0.30
N GLN A 123 -3.95 12.22 0.11
CA GLN A 123 -3.84 10.87 -0.44
C GLN A 123 -4.01 10.83 -1.96
N GLN A 124 -5.15 11.28 -2.47
CA GLN A 124 -5.45 11.21 -3.90
C GLN A 124 -4.40 11.96 -4.73
N LYS A 125 -4.02 13.17 -4.30
CA LYS A 125 -3.02 14.00 -4.99
C LYS A 125 -1.65 13.31 -5.05
N PHE A 126 -1.25 12.65 -3.96
CA PHE A 126 0.01 11.90 -3.92
C PHE A 126 -0.06 10.68 -4.85
N ILE A 127 -1.16 9.93 -4.84
CA ILE A 127 -1.34 8.75 -5.71
C ILE A 127 -1.34 9.16 -7.19
N ASP A 128 -2.01 10.24 -7.56
CA ASP A 128 -1.98 10.75 -8.94
C ASP A 128 -0.55 11.13 -9.38
N ALA A 129 0.20 11.80 -8.51
CA ALA A 129 1.60 12.13 -8.77
C ALA A 129 2.48 10.88 -8.90
N LEU A 130 2.26 9.87 -8.05
CA LEU A 130 2.98 8.60 -8.08
C LEU A 130 2.68 7.80 -9.35
N MET A 131 1.41 7.72 -9.76
CA MET A 131 1.01 7.07 -11.00
C MET A 131 1.66 7.72 -12.22
N PHE A 132 1.78 9.04 -12.23
CA PHE A 132 2.55 9.72 -13.27
C PHE A 132 4.03 9.30 -13.25
N VAL A 133 4.66 9.24 -12.07
CA VAL A 133 6.07 8.84 -11.95
C VAL A 133 6.29 7.42 -12.44
N LEU A 134 5.36 6.50 -12.16
CA LEU A 134 5.41 5.10 -12.61
C LEU A 134 5.15 4.91 -14.11
N ALA A 135 4.49 5.87 -14.77
CA ALA A 135 4.18 5.81 -16.20
C ALA A 135 5.34 6.27 -17.11
N LYS A 136 6.43 6.76 -16.53
CA LYS A 136 7.67 7.14 -17.24
C LYS A 136 8.63 5.95 -17.34
#